data_AF-A0A926T5A4-F1
#
_entry.id   AF-A0A926T5A4-F1
#
_cell.length_a   1.000
_cell.length_b   1.000
_cell.length_c   1.000
_cell.angle_alpha   90.00
_cell.angle_beta   90.00
_cell.angle_gamma   90.00
#
_symmetry.space_group_name_H-M   'P 1'
#
loop_
_entity.id
_entity.type
_entity.pdbx_description
1 polymer ?
#
loop_
_entity_poly.entity_id
_entity_poly.type
_entity_poly.pdbx_seq_one_letter_code
_entity_poly.pdbx_strand_id
1 'polypeptide(L)'
;MKLTYRGVSYNYEPPTIDMMEGEVGGKYRGQPWTVSYPRHIPVPQPALSLKYRGVAYQTGEAADAGVTAPASPVETTPVWAVSPRNASHSVVSQVSEIHRANICQNLERRIEAAKARGDRQLLQMLEQESQQLTCSL
;
A
#
# COMPACT_ATOMS: atom_id res chain seq x y z
N MET A 1 -5.82 25.87 25.16
CA MET A 1 -6.45 26.93 24.33
C MET A 1 -7.77 26.39 23.80
N LYS A 2 -8.86 27.16 23.85
CA LYS A 2 -10.16 26.74 23.28
C LYS A 2 -10.15 26.96 21.78
N LEU A 3 -10.47 25.93 21.00
CA LEU A 3 -10.55 26.02 19.54
C LEU A 3 -12.00 26.25 19.12
N THR A 4 -12.20 26.96 18.01
CA THR A 4 -13.53 27.22 17.45
C THR A 4 -13.60 26.66 16.04
N TYR A 5 -14.61 25.83 15.78
CA TYR A 5 -14.91 25.33 14.43
C TYR A 5 -16.40 25.55 14.14
N ARG A 6 -16.71 26.24 13.04
CA ARG A 6 -18.08 26.61 12.63
C ARG A 6 -18.93 27.22 13.76
N GLY A 7 -18.33 28.14 14.53
CA GLY A 7 -19.03 28.84 15.63
C GLY A 7 -19.20 28.02 16.91
N VAL A 8 -18.82 26.74 16.93
CA VAL A 8 -18.83 25.90 18.13
C VAL A 8 -17.43 25.87 18.74
N SER A 9 -17.33 26.24 20.02
CA SER A 9 -16.08 26.14 20.77
C SER A 9 -15.93 24.74 21.35
N TYR A 10 -14.75 24.14 21.19
CA TYR A 10 -14.41 22.86 21.81
C TYR A 10 -13.07 22.94 22.53
N ASN A 11 -12.94 22.15 23.59
CA ASN A 11 -11.69 21.93 24.28
C ASN A 11 -10.93 20.85 23.52
N TYR A 12 -9.75 21.19 23.00
CA TYR A 12 -8.88 20.24 22.34
C TYR A 12 -7.92 19.65 23.38
N GLU A 13 -8.16 18.40 23.75
CA GLU A 13 -7.27 17.58 24.57
C GLU A 13 -6.62 16.54 23.65
N PRO A 14 -5.43 16.82 23.09
CA PRO A 14 -4.75 15.85 22.26
C PRO A 14 -4.37 14.63 23.11
N PRO A 15 -4.62 13.41 22.64
CA PRO A 15 -4.17 12.21 23.32
C PRO A 15 -2.63 12.22 23.38
N THR A 16 -2.09 11.97 24.56
CA THR A 16 -0.64 11.85 24.78
C THR A 16 -0.23 10.46 24.29
N ILE A 17 0.16 10.38 23.01
CA ILE A 17 0.64 9.14 22.39
C ILE A 17 2.16 9.18 22.38
N ASP A 18 2.81 8.15 22.92
CA ASP A 18 4.25 8.01 22.87
C ASP A 18 4.71 7.72 21.43
N MET A 19 5.35 8.72 20.82
CA MET A 19 5.93 8.62 19.50
C MET A 19 7.39 8.17 19.60
N MET A 20 7.83 7.32 18.67
CA MET A 20 9.24 7.06 18.40
C MET A 20 9.64 7.85 17.16
N GLU A 21 10.75 8.57 17.26
CA GLU A 21 11.44 9.10 16.09
C GLU A 21 12.01 7.92 15.32
N GLY A 22 11.57 7.74 14.08
CA GLY A 22 12.11 6.74 13.17
C GLY A 22 13.46 7.17 12.61
N GLU A 23 14.13 6.22 11.98
CA GLU A 23 15.37 6.46 11.24
C GLU A 23 15.15 7.52 10.14
N VAL A 24 16.21 8.29 9.80
CA VAL A 24 16.14 9.34 8.78
C VAL A 24 15.76 8.72 7.43
N GLY A 25 14.49 8.85 7.06
CA GLY A 25 13.90 8.22 5.86
C GLY A 25 14.38 8.82 4.54
N GLY A 26 15.23 9.84 4.58
CA GLY A 26 15.89 10.43 3.43
C GLY A 26 16.03 11.94 3.54
N LYS A 27 16.22 12.61 2.39
CA LYS A 27 16.25 14.08 2.28
C LYS A 27 15.13 14.56 1.37
N TYR A 28 14.28 15.44 1.87
CA TYR A 28 13.28 16.15 1.07
C TYR A 28 13.75 17.60 0.82
N ARG A 29 13.90 17.98 -0.45
CA ARG A 29 14.42 19.31 -0.86
C ARG A 29 15.72 19.72 -0.17
N GLY A 30 16.61 18.76 0.03
CA GLY A 30 17.91 18.97 0.67
C GLY A 30 17.89 18.95 2.20
N GLN A 31 16.72 18.94 2.84
CA GLN A 31 16.59 18.79 4.30
C GLN A 31 16.31 17.34 4.69
N PRO A 32 16.90 16.82 5.77
CA PRO A 32 16.58 15.48 6.26
C PRO A 32 15.11 15.40 6.68
N TRP A 33 14.44 14.35 6.27
CA TRP A 33 13.06 14.04 6.67
C TRP A 33 13.06 12.78 7.53
N THR A 34 12.40 12.86 8.68
CA THR A 34 12.21 11.73 9.60
C THR A 34 10.73 11.35 9.63
N VAL A 35 10.46 10.05 9.70
CA VAL A 35 9.10 9.57 9.90
C VAL A 35 8.93 9.24 11.38
N SER A 36 7.92 9.80 12.01
CA SER A 36 7.58 9.49 13.41
C SER A 36 6.46 8.46 13.43
N TYR A 37 6.63 7.38 14.20
CA TYR A 37 5.64 6.32 14.35
C TYR A 37 5.32 6.08 15.82
N PRO A 38 4.08 5.71 16.20
CA PRO A 38 3.73 5.35 17.57
C PRO A 38 4.53 4.14 18.06
N ARG A 39 4.97 4.16 19.33
CA ARG A 39 5.80 3.08 19.91
C ARG A 39 5.13 1.71 19.93
N HIS A 40 3.85 1.69 20.24
CA HIS A 40 3.08 0.48 20.48
C HIS A 40 1.91 0.42 19.51
N ILE A 41 2.20 0.06 18.26
CA ILE A 41 1.13 -0.33 17.32
C ILE A 41 0.78 -1.78 17.65
N PRO A 42 -0.39 -2.07 18.23
CA PRO A 42 -0.79 -3.45 18.46
C PRO A 42 -0.92 -4.13 17.10
N VAL A 43 -0.16 -5.22 16.89
CA VAL A 43 -0.37 -6.08 15.72
C VAL A 43 -1.71 -6.77 15.93
N PRO A 44 -2.71 -6.54 15.06
CA PRO A 44 -4.01 -7.18 15.22
C PRO A 44 -3.83 -8.69 15.06
N GLN A 45 -4.10 -9.44 16.12
CA GLN A 45 -4.11 -10.89 16.05
C GLN A 45 -5.29 -11.35 15.18
N PRO A 46 -5.09 -12.37 14.31
CA PRO A 46 -6.18 -12.90 13.53
C PRO A 46 -7.24 -13.49 14.46
N ALA A 47 -8.43 -12.89 14.48
CA ALA A 47 -9.55 -13.35 15.30
C ALA A 47 -10.11 -14.72 14.86
N LEU A 48 -9.72 -15.19 13.67
CA LEU A 48 -10.22 -16.41 13.04
C LEU A 48 -9.15 -17.49 13.03
N SER A 49 -9.54 -18.72 13.39
CA SER A 49 -8.69 -19.90 13.20
C SER A 49 -8.52 -20.17 11.70
N LEU A 50 -7.32 -19.95 11.16
CA LEU A 50 -7.03 -20.20 9.75
C LEU A 50 -6.82 -21.70 9.52
N LYS A 51 -7.32 -22.20 8.38
CA LYS A 51 -7.12 -23.60 7.94
C LYS A 51 -6.62 -23.63 6.51
N TYR A 52 -5.54 -24.38 6.26
CA TYR A 52 -5.05 -24.67 4.92
C TYR A 52 -5.15 -26.18 4.68
N ARG A 53 -5.86 -26.59 3.62
CA ARG A 53 -6.11 -28.01 3.29
C ARG A 53 -6.60 -28.86 4.49
N GLY A 54 -7.46 -28.28 5.32
CA GLY A 54 -8.01 -28.95 6.52
C GLY A 54 -7.11 -28.89 7.76
N VAL A 55 -5.86 -28.43 7.65
CA VAL A 55 -4.93 -28.28 8.78
C VAL A 55 -5.03 -26.86 9.33
N ALA A 56 -5.26 -26.71 10.63
CA ALA A 56 -5.27 -25.40 11.28
C ALA A 56 -3.85 -24.82 11.36
N TYR A 57 -3.72 -23.53 11.09
CA TYR A 57 -2.47 -22.79 11.29
C TYR A 57 -2.78 -21.40 11.85
N GLN A 58 -1.80 -20.81 12.52
CA GLN A 58 -1.89 -19.45 13.06
C GLN A 58 -0.76 -18.63 12.44
N THR A 59 -1.08 -17.40 12.06
CA THR A 59 -0.10 -16.41 11.61
C THR A 59 -0.11 -15.29 12.63
N GLY A 60 0.84 -15.28 13.57
CA GLY A 60 0.87 -14.23 14.59
C GLY A 60 1.66 -14.50 15.87
N GLU A 61 2.34 -15.63 16.04
CA GLU A 61 3.17 -15.88 17.22
C GLU A 61 4.57 -16.33 16.83
N ALA A 62 5.57 -15.60 17.33
CA ALA A 62 6.86 -16.19 17.60
C ALA A 62 6.59 -17.34 18.59
N ALA A 63 6.92 -18.55 18.16
CA ALA A 63 6.68 -19.77 18.91
C ALA A 63 7.28 -19.66 20.32
N ASP A 64 6.42 -19.60 21.32
CA ASP A 64 6.73 -20.12 22.64
C ASP A 64 5.77 -21.27 22.93
N ALA A 65 6.36 -22.46 23.12
CA ALA A 65 5.64 -23.71 23.19
C ALA A 65 4.95 -23.88 24.55
N GLY A 66 3.66 -24.21 24.57
CA GLY A 66 2.97 -24.51 25.82
C GLY A 66 1.48 -24.84 25.70
N VAL A 67 1.18 -26.08 25.26
CA VAL A 67 0.07 -26.97 25.65
C VAL A 67 -1.21 -26.33 26.23
N THR A 68 -2.37 -26.55 25.58
CA THR A 68 -3.57 -27.27 26.09
C THR A 68 -4.84 -26.82 25.34
N ALA A 69 -5.60 -27.77 24.80
CA ALA A 69 -6.92 -27.60 24.17
C ALA A 69 -8.05 -28.09 25.13
N PRO A 70 -9.35 -28.09 24.74
CA PRO A 70 -10.26 -26.96 24.48
C PRO A 70 -11.62 -27.11 25.22
N ALA A 71 -12.47 -26.06 25.34
CA ALA A 71 -13.91 -26.24 25.61
C ALA A 71 -14.81 -25.02 25.29
N SER A 72 -15.63 -25.19 24.24
CA SER A 72 -17.08 -24.85 24.14
C SER A 72 -17.60 -23.40 23.96
N PRO A 73 -18.81 -23.26 23.36
CA PRO A 73 -19.10 -22.28 22.30
C PRO A 73 -20.06 -21.16 22.72
N VAL A 74 -19.97 -20.00 22.06
CA VAL A 74 -21.04 -19.00 22.06
C VAL A 74 -21.27 -18.52 20.63
N GLU A 75 -22.50 -18.76 20.16
CA GLU A 75 -23.04 -18.35 18.87
C GLU A 75 -23.42 -16.85 18.86
N THR A 76 -23.87 -16.39 17.68
CA THR A 76 -24.59 -15.12 17.38
C THR A 76 -23.77 -13.81 17.40
N THR A 77 -23.67 -12.99 16.35
CA THR A 77 -24.26 -12.90 14.99
C THR A 77 -23.33 -12.04 14.10
N PRO A 78 -23.32 -12.20 12.75
CA PRO A 78 -22.46 -11.42 11.87
C PRO A 78 -23.11 -10.08 11.47
N VAL A 79 -22.48 -8.98 11.86
CA VAL A 79 -22.83 -7.63 11.41
C VAL A 79 -22.03 -7.31 10.14
N TRP A 80 -22.68 -7.57 9.00
CA TRP A 80 -22.46 -7.03 7.65
C TRP A 80 -21.06 -7.12 7.05
N ALA A 81 -20.87 -8.19 6.26
CA ALA A 81 -19.96 -8.23 5.14
C ALA A 81 -20.21 -7.06 4.17
N VAL A 82 -19.28 -6.11 4.10
CA VAL A 82 -19.17 -5.22 2.94
C VAL A 82 -18.23 -5.89 1.95
N SER A 83 -18.76 -6.84 1.17
CA SER A 83 -18.09 -7.27 -0.05
C SER A 83 -17.97 -6.06 -0.97
N PRO A 84 -16.79 -5.75 -1.56
CA PRO A 84 -16.73 -4.83 -2.68
C PRO A 84 -17.49 -5.49 -3.83
N ARG A 85 -18.75 -5.09 -3.99
CA ARG A 85 -19.57 -5.47 -5.13
C ARG A 85 -18.86 -4.96 -6.38
N ASN A 86 -18.43 -5.91 -7.21
CA ASN A 86 -18.22 -5.77 -8.65
C ASN A 86 -17.68 -4.41 -9.07
N ALA A 87 -16.40 -4.11 -8.79
CA ALA A 87 -15.69 -3.13 -9.59
C ALA A 87 -15.80 -3.61 -11.04
N SER A 88 -16.51 -2.85 -11.87
CA SER A 88 -16.84 -3.28 -13.22
C SER A 88 -15.54 -3.51 -13.99
N HIS A 89 -15.41 -4.71 -14.56
CA HIS A 89 -14.25 -5.11 -15.37
C HIS A 89 -13.92 -4.08 -16.47
N SER A 90 -14.92 -3.32 -16.94
CA SER A 90 -14.75 -2.20 -17.86
C SER A 90 -13.88 -1.07 -17.32
N VAL A 91 -14.03 -0.69 -16.04
CA VAL A 91 -13.20 0.37 -15.43
C VAL A 91 -11.76 -0.10 -15.27
N VAL A 92 -11.55 -1.37 -14.90
CA VAL A 92 -10.21 -1.95 -14.80
C VAL A 92 -9.55 -2.04 -16.19
N SER A 93 -10.30 -2.44 -17.22
CA SER A 93 -9.82 -2.43 -18.62
C SER A 93 -9.41 -1.02 -19.05
N GLN A 94 -10.26 -0.03 -18.81
CA GLN A 94 -10.01 1.36 -19.17
C GLN A 94 -8.75 1.92 -18.48
N VAL A 95 -8.55 1.63 -17.19
CA VAL A 95 -7.33 2.03 -16.47
C VAL A 95 -6.09 1.36 -17.09
N SER A 96 -6.19 0.07 -17.45
CA SER A 96 -5.09 -0.64 -18.08
C SER A 96 -4.73 -0.08 -19.47
N GLU A 97 -5.73 0.35 -20.24
CA GLU A 97 -5.54 0.99 -21.55
C GLU A 97 -4.84 2.35 -21.42
N ILE A 98 -5.30 3.19 -20.49
CA ILE A 98 -4.67 4.48 -20.20
C ILE A 98 -3.23 4.29 -19.73
N HIS A 99 -2.98 3.28 -18.88
CA HIS A 99 -1.63 2.97 -18.41
C HIS A 99 -0.70 2.59 -19.57
N ARG A 100 -1.15 1.72 -20.47
CA ARG A 100 -0.40 1.34 -21.68
C ARG A 100 -0.11 2.55 -22.57
N ALA A 101 -1.10 3.41 -22.81
CA ALA A 101 -0.92 4.62 -23.61
C ALA A 101 0.13 5.57 -23.00
N ASN A 102 0.09 5.76 -21.68
CA ASN A 102 1.07 6.59 -20.97
C ASN A 102 2.49 6.03 -21.05
N ILE A 103 2.66 4.71 -20.94
CA ILE A 103 3.96 4.06 -21.09
C ILE A 103 4.52 4.31 -22.49
N CYS A 104 3.71 4.10 -23.54
CA CYS A 104 4.16 4.30 -24.92
C CYS A 104 4.55 5.76 -25.19
N GLN A 105 3.74 6.74 -24.73
CA GLN A 105 4.08 8.16 -24.87
C GLN A 105 5.37 8.54 -24.13
N ASN A 106 5.61 7.94 -22.96
CA ASN A 106 6.84 8.19 -22.21
C ASN A 106 8.07 7.65 -22.95
N LEU A 107 7.97 6.43 -23.49
CA LEU A 107 9.03 5.83 -24.29
C LEU A 107 9.35 6.66 -25.53
N GLU A 108 8.34 7.13 -26.26
CA GLU A 108 8.52 7.98 -27.43
C GLU A 108 9.31 9.26 -27.10
N ARG A 109 8.91 9.97 -26.03
CA ARG A 109 9.65 11.16 -25.56
C ARG A 109 11.08 10.85 -25.16
N ARG A 110 11.33 9.69 -24.52
CA ARG A 110 12.69 9.26 -24.14
C ARG A 110 13.53 8.93 -25.36
N ILE A 111 12.93 8.33 -26.40
CA ILE A 111 13.58 8.05 -27.68
C ILE A 111 13.95 9.37 -28.37
N GLU A 112 13.04 10.35 -28.43
CA GLU A 112 13.33 11.68 -28.99
C GLU A 112 14.46 12.39 -28.25
N ALA A 113 14.43 12.36 -26.92
CA ALA A 113 15.49 12.95 -26.09
C ALA A 113 16.85 12.25 -26.30
N ALA A 114 16.86 10.92 -26.42
CA ALA A 114 18.07 10.15 -26.71
C ALA A 114 18.58 10.41 -28.14
N LYS A 115 17.69 10.58 -29.13
CA LYS A 115 18.03 10.98 -30.51
C LYS A 115 18.68 12.36 -30.52
N ALA A 116 18.12 13.32 -29.78
CA ALA A 116 18.69 14.67 -29.67
C ALA A 116 20.08 14.68 -29.03
N ARG A 117 20.34 13.77 -28.09
CA ARG A 117 21.66 13.60 -27.44
C ARG A 117 22.66 12.80 -28.27
N GLY A 118 22.18 11.96 -29.18
CA GLY A 118 23.01 11.06 -29.98
C GLY A 118 23.44 9.77 -29.26
N ASP A 119 22.79 9.42 -28.14
CA ASP A 119 23.14 8.27 -27.30
C ASP A 119 22.65 6.95 -27.93
N ARG A 120 23.47 6.37 -28.82
CA ARG A 120 23.10 5.16 -29.59
C ARG A 120 22.79 3.94 -28.73
N GLN A 121 23.54 3.73 -27.66
CA GLN A 121 23.31 2.60 -26.75
C GLN A 121 21.94 2.71 -26.06
N LEU A 122 21.57 3.92 -25.63
CA LEU A 122 20.29 4.18 -24.98
C LEU A 122 19.13 4.00 -25.97
N LEU A 123 19.29 4.46 -27.21
CA LEU A 123 18.29 4.25 -28.26
C LEU A 123 18.03 2.78 -28.51
N GLN A 124 19.09 1.96 -28.62
CA GLN A 124 18.95 0.52 -28.84
C GLN A 124 18.19 -0.18 -27.70
N MET A 125 18.46 0.21 -26.44
CA MET A 125 17.72 -0.33 -25.29
C MET A 125 16.25 0.08 -25.31
N LEU A 126 15.95 1.35 -25.64
CA LEU A 126 14.57 1.85 -25.70
C LEU A 126 13.76 1.22 -26.85
N GLU A 127 14.39 0.95 -28.00
CA GLU A 127 13.77 0.21 -29.10
C GLU A 127 13.47 -1.25 -28.72
N GLN A 128 14.33 -1.87 -27.89
CA GLN A 128 14.05 -3.20 -27.37
C GLN A 128 12.89 -3.18 -26.37
N GLU A 129 12.85 -2.18 -25.47
CA GLU A 129 11.72 -1.99 -24.53
C GLU A 129 10.40 -1.78 -25.27
N SER A 130 10.40 -1.00 -26.37
CA SER A 130 9.17 -0.76 -27.15
C SER A 130 8.63 -2.01 -27.82
N GLN A 131 9.53 -2.87 -28.34
CA GLN A 131 9.15 -4.17 -28.93
C GLN A 131 8.55 -5.11 -27.88
N GLN A 132 9.16 -5.18 -26.68
CA GLN A 132 8.65 -6.01 -25.58
C GLN A 132 7.27 -5.58 -25.12
N LEU A 133 7.03 -4.28 -25.05
CA LEU A 133 5.77 -3.72 -24.59
C LEU A 133 4.72 -3.64 -25.69
N THR A 134 5.04 -4.05 -26.92
CA THR A 134 4.16 -3.98 -28.10
C THR A 134 3.60 -2.58 -28.34
N CYS A 135 4.37 -1.55 -28.00
CA CYS A 135 4.01 -0.18 -28.38
C CYS A 135 4.15 -0.07 -29.89
N SER A 136 3.07 0.25 -30.59
CA SER A 136 3.15 0.69 -31.99
C SER A 136 3.76 2.09 -31.98
N LEU A 137 5.09 2.15 -32.10
CA LEU A 137 5.85 3.38 -32.35
C LEU A 137 5.89 3.69 -33.85
#